data_AF-A0A4X2KL66-F1
#
_entry.id   AF-A0A4X2KL66-F1
#
_cell.length_a   1.000
_cell.length_b   1.000
_cell.length_c   1.000
_cell.angle_alpha   90.00
_cell.angle_beta   90.00
_cell.angle_gamma   90.00
#
_symmetry.space_group_name_H-M   'P 1'
#
loop_
_entity.id
_entity.type
_entity.pdbx_description
1 polymer ?
#
loop_
_entity_poly.entity_id
_entity_poly.type
_entity_poly.pdbx_seq_one_letter_code
_entity_poly.pdbx_strand_id
1 'polypeptide(L)'
;MITYSPAIKDSRMRRYTIYNTLGLIQICKWKNVIVSSSVKKPLEIRGPYNVANFSLLFRLSESDAKAAVSMNCRVTLLHGQTRKTDFGIIYTTKKPRTTEEDDSVLVCKKTKCEN
;
A
#
# COMPACT_ATOMS: atom_id res chain seq x y z
N MET A 1 -4.16 1.28 9.90
CA MET A 1 -3.80 1.70 8.53
C MET A 1 -3.73 3.21 8.48
N ILE A 2 -2.69 3.78 7.86
CA ILE A 2 -2.47 5.23 7.73
C ILE A 2 -2.84 5.64 6.31
N THR A 3 -3.48 6.79 6.14
CA THR A 3 -3.80 7.35 4.82
C THR A 3 -3.06 8.67 4.59
N TYR A 4 -2.33 8.78 3.48
CA TYR A 4 -1.47 9.95 3.23
C TYR A 4 -2.18 11.13 2.56
N SER A 5 -3.27 10.90 1.82
CA SER A 5 -4.05 11.93 1.13
C SER A 5 -4.40 13.15 2.01
N PRO A 6 -4.92 13.02 3.24
CA PRO A 6 -5.23 14.18 4.09
C PRO A 6 -3.99 14.98 4.50
N ALA A 7 -2.81 14.37 4.50
CA ALA A 7 -1.57 15.06 4.82
C ALA A 7 -0.97 15.87 3.66
N ILE A 8 -1.36 15.57 2.42
CA ILE A 8 -0.90 16.31 1.25
C ILE A 8 -1.84 17.48 0.93
N LYS A 9 -3.16 17.26 1.02
CA LYS A 9 -4.19 18.18 0.51
C LYS A 9 -4.38 19.48 1.28
N ASP A 10 -4.41 19.41 2.61
CA ASP A 10 -4.75 20.57 3.45
C ASP A 10 -3.75 20.70 4.60
N SER A 11 -3.28 21.91 4.84
CA SER A 11 -2.34 22.26 5.91
C SER A 11 -2.90 22.02 7.32
N ARG A 12 -4.22 22.15 7.52
CA ARG A 12 -4.86 21.83 8.80
C ARG A 12 -4.88 20.31 9.00
N MET A 13 -5.44 19.59 8.04
CA MET A 13 -5.51 18.12 8.06
C MET A 13 -4.13 17.46 8.14
N ARG A 14 -3.10 18.09 7.57
CA ARG A 14 -1.71 17.65 7.68
C ARG A 14 -1.24 17.55 9.13
N ARG A 15 -1.45 18.59 9.93
CA ARG A 15 -1.04 18.60 11.34
C ARG A 15 -1.76 17.49 12.13
N TYR A 16 -3.07 17.37 11.95
CA TYR A 16 -3.86 16.31 12.60
C TYR A 16 -3.42 14.91 12.17
N THR A 17 -3.20 14.70 10.86
CA THR A 17 -2.80 13.40 10.33
C THR A 17 -1.44 13.01 10.88
N ILE A 18 -0.47 13.92 10.89
CA ILE A 18 0.86 13.66 11.45
C ILE A 18 0.76 13.35 12.95
N TYR A 19 0.07 14.17 13.74
CA TYR A 19 -0.06 13.97 15.18
C TYR A 19 -0.70 12.61 15.54
N ASN A 20 -1.85 12.31 14.94
CA ASN A 20 -2.56 11.06 15.17
C ASN A 20 -1.74 9.84 14.73
N THR A 21 -1.04 9.97 13.60
CA THR A 21 -0.20 8.90 13.08
C THR A 21 1.00 8.64 13.99
N LEU A 22 1.66 9.69 14.48
CA LEU A 22 2.78 9.55 15.42
C LEU A 22 2.34 8.85 16.72
N GLY A 23 1.19 9.21 17.27
CA GLY A 23 0.61 8.54 18.43
C GLY A 23 0.35 7.05 18.15
N LEU A 24 -0.26 6.74 17.00
CA LEU A 24 -0.52 5.37 16.59
C LEU A 24 0.76 4.55 16.44
N ILE A 25 1.77 5.09 15.78
CA ILE A 25 2.97 4.31 15.50
C ILE A 25 3.79 4.07 16.78
N GLN A 26 3.79 5.02 17.72
CA GLN A 26 4.37 4.81 19.03
C GLN A 26 3.71 3.64 19.77
N ILE A 27 2.38 3.51 19.70
CA ILE A 27 1.62 2.41 20.31
C ILE A 27 1.90 1.09 19.58
N CYS A 28 1.93 1.09 18.25
CA CYS A 28 2.17 -0.10 17.43
C CYS A 28 3.66 -0.53 17.40
N LYS A 29 4.57 0.24 18.00
CA LYS A 29 6.02 0.00 17.97
C LYS A 29 6.57 -0.16 16.55
N TRP A 30 6.12 0.68 15.60
CA TRP A 30 6.62 0.70 14.22
C TRP A 30 6.32 -0.56 13.37
N LYS A 31 5.61 -1.55 13.91
CA LYS A 31 5.33 -2.84 13.24
C LYS A 31 3.92 -2.92 12.68
N ASN A 32 3.75 -3.72 11.63
CA ASN A 32 2.45 -4.04 11.01
C ASN A 32 1.65 -2.81 10.56
N VAL A 33 2.35 -1.73 10.22
CA VAL A 33 1.76 -0.50 9.70
C VAL A 33 1.55 -0.65 8.20
N ILE A 34 0.40 -0.17 7.70
CA ILE A 34 0.08 -0.14 6.27
C ILE A 34 -0.22 1.29 5.89
N VAL A 35 0.36 1.75 4.78
CA VAL A 35 0.15 3.09 4.24
C VAL A 35 -0.64 3.01 2.93
N SER A 36 -1.73 3.75 2.86
CA SER A 36 -2.65 3.78 1.73
C SER A 36 -2.92 5.21 1.26
N SER A 37 -3.40 5.35 0.03
CA SER A 37 -3.64 6.65 -0.59
C SER A 37 -4.99 7.26 -0.17
N SER A 38 -6.08 6.49 -0.13
CA SER A 38 -7.44 7.02 0.10
C SER A 38 -7.72 8.31 -0.69
N VAL A 39 -7.47 8.23 -2.00
CA VAL A 39 -7.67 9.33 -2.95
C VAL A 39 -8.96 9.13 -3.73
N LYS A 40 -9.62 10.25 -4.08
CA LYS A 40 -10.84 10.25 -4.92
C LYS A 40 -10.53 10.59 -6.37
N LYS A 41 -9.37 11.19 -6.64
CA LYS A 41 -8.95 11.66 -7.97
C LYS A 41 -7.66 10.94 -8.41
N PRO A 42 -7.55 10.49 -9.68
CA PRO A 42 -6.35 9.79 -10.16
C PRO A 42 -5.05 10.61 -10.05
N LEU A 43 -5.13 11.93 -10.23
CA LEU A 43 -3.98 12.85 -10.19
C LEU A 43 -3.29 12.94 -8.81
N GLU A 44 -3.96 12.46 -7.76
CA GLU A 44 -3.47 12.47 -6.39
C GLU A 44 -2.68 11.20 -6.04
N ILE A 45 -2.70 10.18 -6.91
CA ILE A 45 -1.92 8.97 -6.73
C ILE A 45 -0.43 9.33 -6.83
N ARG A 46 0.37 8.66 -5.99
CA ARG A 46 1.82 8.78 -5.97
C ARG A 46 2.44 7.40 -6.20
N GLY A 47 3.60 7.37 -6.82
CA GLY A 47 4.36 6.13 -7.01
C GLY A 47 4.70 5.48 -5.66
N PRO A 48 4.92 4.16 -5.62
CA PRO A 48 5.11 3.41 -4.37
C PRO A 48 6.32 3.92 -3.56
N TYR A 49 7.40 4.32 -4.23
CA TYR A 49 8.57 4.92 -3.57
C TYR A 49 8.28 6.30 -2.97
N ASN A 50 7.44 7.12 -3.63
CA ASN A 50 7.01 8.39 -3.04
C ASN A 50 6.16 8.15 -1.79
N VAL A 51 5.33 7.11 -1.77
CA VAL A 51 4.54 6.74 -0.58
C VAL A 51 5.44 6.20 0.54
N ALA A 52 6.45 5.38 0.22
CA ALA A 52 7.43 4.91 1.19
C ALA A 52 8.25 6.07 1.78
N ASN A 53 8.77 6.96 0.94
CA ASN A 53 9.52 8.14 1.38
C ASN A 53 8.63 9.07 2.22
N PHE A 54 7.37 9.25 1.83
CA PHE A 54 6.41 9.99 2.64
C PHE A 54 6.20 9.39 4.03
N SER A 55 6.28 8.06 4.15
CA SER A 55 6.11 7.34 5.42
C SER A 55 7.25 7.63 6.41
N LEU A 56 8.40 8.13 5.95
CA LEU A 56 9.49 8.61 6.82
C LEU A 56 9.08 9.82 7.67
N LEU A 57 8.15 10.67 7.18
CA LEU A 57 7.59 11.79 7.94
C LEU A 57 6.86 11.32 9.21
N PHE A 58 6.39 10.09 9.19
CA PHE A 58 5.75 9.47 10.32
C PHE A 58 6.74 8.79 11.28
N ARG A 59 8.06 8.98 11.10
CA ARG A 59 9.18 8.37 11.85
C ARG A 59 9.38 6.86 11.64
N LEU A 60 8.79 6.29 10.58
CA LEU A 60 9.11 4.93 10.16
C LEU A 60 10.55 4.86 9.66
N SER A 61 11.24 3.75 9.94
CA SER A 61 12.53 3.46 9.32
C SER A 61 12.35 3.22 7.81
N GLU A 62 13.42 3.34 7.02
CA GLU A 62 13.33 3.10 5.57
C GLU A 62 12.87 1.65 5.25
N SER A 63 13.34 0.67 6.03
CA SER A 63 12.91 -0.72 5.91
C SER A 63 11.44 -0.90 6.26
N ASP A 64 10.97 -0.30 7.36
CA ASP A 64 9.57 -0.41 7.79
C ASP A 64 8.63 0.34 6.85
N ALA A 65 9.06 1.50 6.32
CA ALA A 65 8.33 2.25 5.32
C ALA A 65 8.15 1.45 4.02
N LYS A 66 9.19 0.78 3.55
CA LYS A 66 9.11 -0.13 2.38
C LYS A 66 8.21 -1.33 2.69
N ALA A 67 8.32 -1.93 3.88
CA ALA A 67 7.48 -3.04 4.30
C ALA A 67 6.00 -2.63 4.42
N ALA A 68 5.71 -1.41 4.84
CA ALA A 68 4.37 -0.87 4.99
C ALA A 68 3.59 -0.72 3.67
N VAL A 69 4.30 -0.57 2.55
CA VAL A 69 3.71 -0.50 1.20
C VAL A 69 3.72 -1.87 0.51
N SER A 70 4.58 -2.79 0.92
CA SER A 70 4.79 -4.10 0.29
C SER A 70 4.34 -5.28 1.17
N MET A 71 5.24 -5.78 2.03
CA MET A 71 5.06 -7.03 2.78
C MET A 71 3.84 -6.99 3.70
N ASN A 72 3.63 -5.90 4.44
CA ASN A 72 2.53 -5.78 5.40
C ASN A 72 1.16 -5.81 4.68
N CYS A 73 1.09 -5.23 3.48
CA CYS A 73 -0.08 -5.32 2.60
C CYS A 73 -0.33 -6.78 2.19
N ARG A 74 0.71 -7.50 1.75
CA ARG A 74 0.60 -8.91 1.35
C ARG A 74 0.13 -9.80 2.51
N VAL A 75 0.69 -9.63 3.70
CA VAL A 75 0.31 -10.38 4.89
C VAL A 75 -1.17 -10.13 5.24
N THR A 76 -1.64 -8.89 5.13
CA THR A 76 -3.05 -8.55 5.39
C THR A 76 -3.99 -9.14 4.35
N LEU A 77 -3.60 -9.14 3.07
CA LEU A 77 -4.37 -9.79 2.01
C LEU A 77 -4.47 -11.30 2.23
N LEU A 78 -3.35 -11.96 2.54
CA LEU A 78 -3.33 -13.39 2.84
C LEU A 78 -4.16 -13.70 4.09
N HIS A 79 -4.04 -12.90 5.15
CA HIS A 79 -4.86 -13.02 6.34
C HIS A 79 -6.37 -12.91 6.01
N GLY A 80 -6.75 -11.96 5.14
CA GLY A 80 -8.11 -11.82 4.66
C GLY A 80 -8.60 -13.05 3.87
N GLN A 81 -7.75 -13.65 3.04
CA GLN A 81 -8.07 -14.90 2.35
C GLN A 81 -8.25 -16.06 3.33
N THR A 82 -7.36 -16.20 4.32
CA THR A 82 -7.45 -17.27 5.32
C THR A 82 -8.71 -17.23 6.17
N ARG A 83 -9.34 -16.05 6.33
CA ARG A 83 -10.64 -15.90 7.00
C ARG A 83 -11.83 -16.31 6.15
N LYS A 84 -11.70 -16.28 4.82
CA LYS A 84 -12.75 -16.73 3.89
C LYS A 84 -12.74 -18.25 3.73
N THR A 85 -11.59 -18.86 3.93
CA THR A 85 -11.38 -20.31 3.96
C THR A 85 -11.40 -20.83 5.39
N ASP A 86 -11.41 -22.15 5.60
CA ASP A 86 -11.24 -22.76 6.93
C ASP A 86 -9.78 -22.68 7.40
N PHE A 87 -9.26 -21.47 7.62
CA PHE A 87 -7.96 -21.15 8.24
C PHE A 87 -6.78 -22.03 7.78
N GLY A 88 -6.68 -22.31 6.48
CA GLY A 88 -5.57 -23.08 5.90
C GLY A 88 -5.93 -23.92 4.67
N ILE A 89 -7.22 -24.18 4.43
CA ILE A 89 -7.67 -25.01 3.30
C ILE A 89 -8.19 -24.13 2.16
N ILE A 90 -7.40 -23.99 1.09
CA ILE A 90 -7.80 -23.24 -0.11
C ILE A 90 -8.34 -24.22 -1.16
N TYR A 91 -9.67 -24.33 -1.27
CA TYR A 91 -10.30 -25.06 -2.38
C TYR A 91 -10.22 -24.20 -3.65
N THR A 92 -9.48 -24.67 -4.67
CA THR A 92 -9.48 -24.05 -6.00
C THR A 92 -9.92 -25.07 -7.03
N THR A 93 -10.90 -24.71 -7.86
CA THR A 93 -11.21 -25.46 -9.07
C THR A 93 -10.35 -24.88 -10.19
N LYS A 94 -9.50 -25.71 -10.82
CA LYS A 94 -8.76 -25.26 -11.99
C LYS A 94 -9.76 -24.99 -13.11
N LYS A 95 -9.90 -23.73 -13.50
CA LYS A 95 -10.63 -23.39 -14.72
C LYS A 95 -9.83 -23.97 -15.91
N PRO A 96 -10.44 -24.77 -16.80
CA PRO A 96 -9.76 -25.23 -18.00
C PRO A 96 -9.32 -24.01 -18.81
N ARG A 97 -8.08 -24.04 -19.31
CA ARG A 97 -7.55 -22.96 -20.14
C ARG A 97 -8.27 -22.99 -21.48
N THR A 98 -9.17 -22.03 -21.72
CA THR A 98 -9.57 -21.66 -23.07
C THR A 98 -8.51 -20.72 -23.62
N THR A 99 -7.87 -21.12 -24.71
CA THR A 99 -6.92 -20.32 -25.48
C THR A 99 -7.69 -19.21 -26.20
N GLU A 100 -8.02 -18.12 -25.51
CA GLU A 100 -8.30 -16.84 -26.15
C GLU A 100 -7.67 -15.72 -25.32
N GLU A 101 -7.03 -14.82 -26.05
CA GLU A 101 -6.03 -13.84 -25.66
C GLU A 101 -6.67 -12.67 -24.88
N ASP A 102 -6.01 -12.21 -23.82
CA ASP A 102 -5.68 -10.78 -23.68
C ASP A 102 -4.80 -10.54 -22.45
N ASP A 103 -3.51 -10.36 -22.73
CA ASP A 103 -2.48 -9.91 -21.82
C ASP A 103 -2.72 -8.45 -21.40
N SER A 104 -3.35 -8.22 -20.25
CA SER A 104 -3.17 -6.95 -19.52
C SER A 104 -2.00 -7.09 -18.54
N VAL A 105 -0.80 -7.30 -19.09
CA VAL A 105 0.47 -7.17 -18.37
C VAL A 105 0.62 -5.72 -17.93
N LEU A 106 0.98 -5.56 -16.66
CA LEU A 106 1.28 -4.29 -15.98
C LEU A 106 2.31 -3.47 -16.80
N VAL A 107 1.83 -2.44 -17.50
CA VAL A 107 2.72 -1.53 -18.26
C VAL A 107 3.43 -0.57 -17.30
N CYS A 108 4.57 -0.99 -16.77
CA CYS A 108 5.58 -0.05 -16.28
C CYS A 108 6.28 0.58 -17.49
N LYS A 109 5.77 1.72 -17.97
CA LYS A 109 6.46 2.53 -19.00
C LYS A 109 7.79 3.06 -18.43
N LYS A 110 8.90 2.40 -18.75
CA LYS A 110 10.23 3.02 -18.75
C LYS A 110 10.37 3.76 -20.09
N THR A 111 10.26 5.08 -20.07
CA THR A 111 10.73 5.92 -21.18
C THR A 111 12.23 6.15 -20.99
N LYS A 112 13.06 5.53 -21.83
CA LYS A 112 14.40 6.01 -22.14
C LYS A 112 14.25 6.95 -23.34
N CYS A 113 14.56 8.23 -23.18
CA CYS A 113 14.82 9.14 -24.29
C CYS A 113 16.31 9.48 -24.24
N GLU A 114 17.03 9.05 -25.26
CA GLU A 114 18.40 9.44 -25.57
C GLU A 114 18.33 10.03 -26.96
N ASN A 115 18.73 11.29 -27.09
CA ASN A 115 19.31 11.93 -28.27
C ASN A 115 20.08 13.16 -27.78
#